data_AF-A0A8T9BP80-F1
#
_entry.id   AF-A0A8T9BP80-F1
#
_cell.length_a   1.000
_cell.length_b   1.000
_cell.length_c   1.000
_cell.angle_alpha   90.00
_cell.angle_beta   90.00
_cell.angle_gamma   90.00
#
_symmetry.space_group_name_H-M   'P 1'
#
loop_
_entity.id
_entity.type
_entity.pdbx_description
1 polymer ?
#
loop_
_entity_poly.entity_id
_entity_poly.type
_entity_poly.pdbx_seq_one_letter_code
_entity_poly.pdbx_strand_id
1 'polypeptide(L)'
;MATFKPGFTSEFNEFEAPDAGHQKNAKTARLVESARLALTALALCSSIAILGTSGDTLSVFNTTHLSNDSILSLWPAKFDLRPTVALVVCSAIVVFASALSLAASKVSAVRNKPLIHSSISFLAPTVCLIAGLVGTSFFYGVNSSNSVSSLQSWSCQWSSINMSVKPYWSTLCKESKVALYLTVMLIPLEVIILGTVAFGAFVEKKQVVYHERKGSPAMS
;
A
#
# COMPACT_ATOMS: atom_id res chain seq x y z
N MET A 1 5.81 70.53 34.74
CA MET A 1 6.61 69.29 34.77
C MET A 1 5.62 68.14 34.61
N ALA A 2 5.43 67.67 33.37
CA ALA A 2 4.62 66.48 33.08
C ALA A 2 5.50 65.22 33.23
N THR A 3 4.90 64.03 33.05
CA THR A 3 5.48 62.66 32.94
C THR A 3 5.29 61.84 34.22
N PHE A 4 4.76 60.61 34.24
CA PHE A 4 4.08 59.73 33.29
C PHE A 4 3.56 58.58 34.17
N LYS A 5 2.26 58.28 34.10
CA LYS A 5 1.66 57.15 34.84
C LYS A 5 2.05 55.87 34.08
N PRO A 6 2.70 54.86 34.68
CA PRO A 6 2.98 53.64 33.97
C PRO A 6 1.65 52.94 33.65
N GLY A 7 1.28 52.98 32.38
CA GLY A 7 0.20 52.19 31.83
C GLY A 7 0.56 50.72 31.92
N PHE A 8 -0.26 49.97 32.63
CA PHE A 8 -0.25 48.52 32.68
C PHE A 8 -0.50 47.99 31.25
N THR A 9 0.56 47.57 30.55
CA THR A 9 0.45 46.82 29.30
C THR A 9 0.03 45.39 29.65
N SER A 10 -1.28 45.17 29.64
CA SER A 10 -1.83 43.82 29.62
C SER A 10 -1.52 43.21 28.25
N GLU A 11 -0.52 42.35 28.15
CA GLU A 11 -0.40 41.38 27.05
C GLU A 11 -1.60 40.41 27.13
N PHE A 12 -2.76 40.88 26.68
CA PHE A 12 -3.80 39.97 26.21
C PHE A 12 -3.26 39.38 24.91
N ASN A 13 -2.62 38.21 25.01
CA ASN A 13 -2.47 37.34 23.88
C ASN A 13 -3.90 37.04 23.40
N GLU A 14 -4.29 37.71 22.32
CA GLU A 14 -5.62 37.64 21.74
C GLU A 14 -5.92 36.16 21.46
N PHE A 15 -6.76 35.55 22.30
CA PHE A 15 -7.27 34.21 22.07
C PHE A 15 -8.23 34.33 20.90
N GLU A 16 -7.69 34.34 19.70
CA GLU A 16 -8.46 34.34 18.47
C GLU A 16 -9.29 33.06 18.46
N ALA A 17 -10.59 33.22 18.71
CA ALA A 17 -11.51 32.10 18.81
C ALA A 17 -11.44 31.32 17.49
N PRO A 18 -11.21 29.99 17.52
CA PRO A 18 -11.03 29.22 16.29
C PRO A 18 -12.27 29.37 15.40
N ASP A 19 -12.09 30.03 14.26
CA ASP A 19 -13.14 30.23 13.26
C ASP A 19 -13.81 28.90 12.92
N ALA A 20 -15.14 28.93 12.72
CA ALA A 20 -15.90 27.75 12.29
C ALA A 20 -15.35 27.10 11.00
N GLY A 21 -14.62 27.86 10.18
CA GLY A 21 -13.87 27.36 9.03
C GLY A 21 -12.65 26.49 9.40
N HIS A 22 -11.86 26.90 10.39
CA HIS A 22 -10.70 26.15 10.88
C HIS A 22 -11.11 24.80 11.49
N GLN A 23 -12.21 24.79 12.24
CA GLN A 23 -12.75 23.57 12.85
C GLN A 23 -13.29 22.58 11.80
N LYS A 24 -13.93 23.05 10.72
CA LYS A 24 -14.38 22.20 9.62
C LYS A 24 -13.20 21.55 8.87
N ASN A 25 -12.17 22.33 8.56
CA ASN A 25 -10.97 21.83 7.90
C ASN A 25 -10.23 20.80 8.74
N ALA A 26 -10.12 21.02 10.06
CA ALA A 26 -9.51 20.07 10.98
C ALA A 26 -10.27 18.74 11.06
N LYS A 27 -11.61 18.76 11.01
CA LYS A 27 -12.45 17.55 10.95
C LYS A 27 -12.23 16.77 9.66
N THR A 28 -12.22 17.46 8.52
CA THR A 28 -11.97 16.84 7.20
C THR A 28 -10.58 16.23 7.13
N ALA A 29 -9.55 16.92 7.62
CA ALA A 29 -8.18 16.40 7.66
C ALA A 29 -8.07 15.12 8.51
N ARG A 30 -8.73 15.09 9.68
CA ARG A 30 -8.79 13.88 10.52
C ARG A 30 -9.51 12.72 9.84
N LEU A 31 -10.60 13.00 9.12
CA LEU A 31 -11.32 11.98 8.37
C LEU A 31 -10.47 11.40 7.23
N VAL A 32 -9.80 12.25 6.45
CA VAL A 32 -8.89 11.82 5.38
C VAL A 32 -7.74 10.98 5.93
N GLU A 33 -7.14 11.39 7.05
CA GLU A 33 -6.08 10.63 7.70
C GLU A 33 -6.57 9.28 8.24
N SER A 34 -7.75 9.24 8.85
CA SER A 34 -8.34 7.98 9.32
C SER A 34 -8.67 7.03 8.17
N ALA A 35 -9.18 7.56 7.05
CA ALA A 35 -9.47 6.79 5.85
C ALA A 35 -8.18 6.23 5.25
N ARG A 36 -7.12 7.04 5.13
CA ARG A 36 -5.79 6.58 4.71
C ARG A 36 -5.33 5.40 5.56
N LEU A 37 -5.33 5.54 6.88
CA LEU A 37 -4.85 4.50 7.78
C LEU A 37 -5.66 3.20 7.63
N ALA A 38 -6.98 3.30 7.48
CA ALA A 38 -7.84 2.15 7.22
C ALA A 38 -7.53 1.47 5.87
N LEU A 39 -7.34 2.26 4.81
CA LEU A 39 -6.98 1.73 3.49
C LEU A 39 -5.58 1.08 3.50
N THR A 40 -4.60 1.68 4.17
CA THR A 40 -3.25 1.09 4.32
C THR A 40 -3.29 -0.20 5.14
N ALA A 41 -4.12 -0.26 6.18
CA ALA A 41 -4.32 -1.50 6.93
C ALA A 41 -4.97 -2.59 6.06
N LEU A 42 -5.95 -2.23 5.22
CA LEU A 42 -6.56 -3.16 4.28
C LEU A 42 -5.54 -3.66 3.23
N ALA A 43 -4.68 -2.78 2.73
CA ALA A 43 -3.58 -3.14 1.83
C ALA A 43 -2.59 -4.11 2.49
N LEU A 44 -2.25 -3.86 3.76
CA LEU A 44 -1.39 -4.76 4.55
C LEU A 44 -2.03 -6.14 4.73
N CYS A 45 -3.29 -6.23 5.14
CA CYS A 45 -3.98 -7.51 5.30
C CYS A 45 -4.06 -8.28 3.97
N SER A 46 -4.36 -7.57 2.88
CA SER A 46 -4.45 -8.16 1.54
C SER A 46 -3.10 -8.68 1.06
N SER A 47 -2.02 -7.92 1.27
CA SER A 47 -0.67 -8.32 0.89
C SER A 47 -0.13 -9.49 1.71
N ILE A 48 -0.48 -9.59 3.00
CA ILE A 48 -0.17 -10.78 3.81
C ILE A 48 -0.88 -12.02 3.25
N ALA A 49 -2.16 -11.90 2.87
CA ALA A 49 -2.89 -13.01 2.27
C ALA A 49 -2.30 -13.45 0.92
N ILE A 50 -1.88 -12.49 0.07
CA ILE A 50 -1.17 -12.79 -1.18
C ILE A 50 0.15 -13.51 -0.88
N LEU A 51 0.95 -12.99 0.05
CA LEU A 51 2.24 -13.60 0.42
C LEU A 51 2.07 -15.02 0.96
N GLY A 52 1.06 -15.24 1.80
CA GLY A 52 0.76 -16.57 2.35
C GLY A 52 0.33 -17.57 1.28
N THR A 53 -0.62 -17.19 0.41
CA THR A 53 -1.13 -18.07 -0.65
C THR A 53 -0.10 -18.33 -1.75
N SER A 54 0.62 -17.31 -2.19
CA SER A 54 1.71 -17.46 -3.17
C SER A 54 2.94 -18.18 -2.59
N GLY A 55 3.21 -17.99 -1.30
CA GLY A 55 4.27 -18.68 -0.58
C GLY A 55 3.98 -20.17 -0.37
N ASP A 56 2.76 -20.55 0.00
CA ASP A 56 2.39 -21.96 0.15
C ASP A 56 2.44 -22.68 -1.21
N THR A 57 1.85 -22.10 -2.26
CA THR A 57 1.91 -22.69 -3.61
C THR A 57 3.36 -22.90 -4.10
N LEU A 58 4.27 -21.96 -3.83
CA LEU A 58 5.69 -22.10 -4.17
C LEU A 58 6.39 -23.16 -3.30
N SER A 59 6.06 -23.24 -2.02
CA SER A 59 6.57 -24.28 -1.11
C SER A 59 6.09 -25.68 -1.54
N VAL A 60 4.83 -25.80 -1.94
CA VAL A 60 4.28 -27.05 -2.50
C VAL A 60 5.05 -27.47 -3.74
N PHE A 61 5.30 -26.55 -4.66
CA PHE A 61 6.09 -26.83 -5.85
C PHE A 61 7.49 -27.32 -5.45
N ASN A 62 8.21 -26.59 -4.61
CA ASN A 62 9.59 -26.95 -4.22
C ASN A 62 9.69 -28.30 -3.49
N THR A 63 8.65 -28.69 -2.73
CA THR A 63 8.63 -29.96 -2.00
C THR A 63 8.17 -31.17 -2.83
N THR A 64 7.43 -30.93 -3.92
CA THR A 64 6.89 -32.00 -4.78
C THR A 64 7.57 -32.08 -6.14
N HIS A 65 8.44 -31.13 -6.44
CA HIS A 65 9.26 -31.13 -7.64
C HIS A 65 10.39 -32.14 -7.51
N LEU A 66 10.35 -33.17 -8.34
CA LEU A 66 11.41 -34.18 -8.46
C LEU A 66 12.36 -33.77 -9.59
N SER A 67 13.65 -34.06 -9.46
CA SER A 67 14.64 -33.78 -10.49
C SER A 67 14.27 -34.42 -11.83
N ASN A 68 14.60 -33.75 -12.94
CA ASN A 68 14.24 -34.11 -14.32
C ASN A 68 14.58 -35.54 -14.77
N ASP A 69 15.44 -36.26 -14.03
CA ASP A 69 15.81 -37.65 -14.32
C ASP A 69 14.80 -38.68 -13.78
N SER A 70 13.75 -38.22 -13.09
CA SER A 70 12.70 -39.07 -12.52
C SER A 70 11.58 -39.29 -13.54
N ILE A 71 11.28 -40.56 -13.85
CA ILE A 71 10.16 -40.95 -14.76
C ILE A 71 8.77 -40.49 -14.26
N LEU A 72 8.65 -40.08 -12.99
CA LEU A 72 7.40 -39.66 -12.34
C LEU A 72 7.40 -38.15 -12.01
N SER A 73 7.80 -37.28 -12.95
CA SER A 73 7.67 -35.84 -12.72
C SER A 73 6.20 -35.43 -12.72
N LEU A 74 5.71 -35.00 -11.56
CA LEU A 74 4.35 -34.49 -11.39
C LEU A 74 4.13 -33.12 -12.07
N TRP A 75 5.23 -32.43 -12.38
CA TRP A 75 5.24 -31.10 -12.98
C TRP A 75 5.84 -31.14 -14.40
N PRO A 76 5.39 -30.27 -15.32
CA PRO A 76 5.95 -30.19 -16.68
C PRO A 76 7.43 -29.78 -16.66
N ALA A 77 8.23 -30.31 -17.60
CA ALA A 77 9.65 -29.98 -17.72
C ALA A 77 9.92 -28.51 -18.12
N LYS A 78 8.96 -27.86 -18.78
CA LYS A 78 8.98 -26.41 -19.04
C LYS A 78 7.93 -25.74 -18.18
N PHE A 79 8.37 -25.07 -17.13
CA PHE A 79 7.49 -24.48 -16.14
C PHE A 79 7.90 -23.04 -15.81
N ASP A 80 6.96 -22.11 -15.94
CA ASP A 80 7.21 -20.69 -15.67
C ASP A 80 6.84 -20.34 -14.23
N LEU A 81 7.86 -20.26 -13.37
CA LEU A 81 7.73 -19.83 -11.96
C LEU A 81 7.78 -18.31 -11.79
N ARG A 82 8.22 -17.59 -12.82
CA ARG A 82 8.44 -16.13 -12.79
C ARG A 82 7.22 -15.35 -12.28
N PRO A 83 5.97 -15.65 -12.71
CA PRO A 83 4.79 -14.95 -12.19
C PRO A 83 4.58 -15.17 -10.67
N THR A 84 4.73 -16.41 -10.19
CA THR A 84 4.55 -16.72 -8.76
C THR A 84 5.65 -16.11 -7.90
N VAL A 85 6.91 -16.18 -8.35
CA VAL A 85 8.03 -15.55 -7.64
C VAL A 85 7.87 -14.03 -7.59
N ALA A 86 7.42 -13.40 -8.68
CA ALA A 86 7.11 -11.98 -8.70
C ALA A 86 6.02 -11.63 -7.68
N LEU A 87 4.94 -12.42 -7.58
CA LEU A 87 3.88 -12.21 -6.59
C LEU A 87 4.41 -12.30 -5.15
N VAL A 88 5.26 -13.29 -4.85
CA VAL A 88 5.88 -13.45 -3.51
C VAL A 88 6.76 -12.24 -3.18
N VAL A 89 7.65 -11.83 -4.09
CA VAL A 89 8.58 -10.72 -3.85
C VAL A 89 7.84 -9.39 -3.74
N CYS A 90 6.92 -9.11 -4.66
CA CYS A 90 6.14 -7.86 -4.65
C CYS A 90 5.24 -7.77 -3.43
N SER A 91 4.56 -8.86 -3.04
CA SER A 91 3.72 -8.85 -1.82
C SER A 91 4.55 -8.68 -0.55
N ALA A 92 5.73 -9.28 -0.45
CA ALA A 92 6.64 -9.04 0.67
C ALA A 92 7.04 -7.56 0.78
N ILE A 93 7.38 -6.92 -0.35
CA ILE A 93 7.70 -5.47 -0.39
C ILE A 93 6.50 -4.64 0.09
N VAL A 94 5.28 -4.94 -0.38
CA VAL A 94 4.06 -4.24 0.04
C VAL A 94 3.80 -4.41 1.54
N VAL A 95 3.98 -5.61 2.08
CA VAL A 95 3.87 -5.88 3.53
C VAL A 95 4.83 -4.99 4.32
N PHE A 96 6.11 -4.97 3.94
CA PHE A 96 7.12 -4.15 4.61
C PHE A 96 6.82 -2.65 4.50
N ALA A 97 6.48 -2.16 3.31
CA ALA A 97 6.20 -0.75 3.08
C ALA A 97 4.94 -0.29 3.84
N SER A 98 3.87 -1.09 3.82
CA SER A 98 2.61 -0.79 4.50
C SER A 98 2.75 -0.88 6.02
N ALA A 99 3.49 -1.86 6.53
CA ALA A 99 3.80 -1.97 7.96
C ALA A 99 4.64 -0.78 8.45
N LEU A 100 5.65 -0.37 7.67
CA LEU A 100 6.48 0.79 8.00
C LEU A 100 5.66 2.08 8.00
N SER A 101 4.77 2.26 7.02
CA SER A 101 3.86 3.41 6.95
C SER A 101 2.94 3.49 8.17
N LEU A 102 2.33 2.37 8.55
CA LEU A 102 1.49 2.28 9.76
C LEU A 102 2.31 2.52 11.04
N ALA A 103 3.51 1.97 11.14
CA ALA A 103 4.40 2.21 12.28
C ALA A 103 4.78 3.70 12.39
N ALA A 104 5.14 4.34 11.28
CA ALA A 104 5.47 5.76 11.22
C ALA A 104 4.31 6.66 11.69
N SER A 105 3.06 6.27 11.40
CA SER A 105 1.88 7.01 11.87
C SER A 105 1.63 6.92 13.38
N LYS A 106 2.07 5.82 14.02
CA LYS A 106 1.87 5.54 15.45
C LYS A 106 3.01 6.05 16.31
N VAL A 107 4.23 6.04 15.79
CA VAL A 107 5.43 6.45 16.53
C VAL A 107 5.51 7.99 16.59
N SER A 108 5.28 8.56 17.78
CA SER A 108 5.34 10.01 17.99
C SER A 108 6.67 10.64 17.57
N ALA A 109 7.80 9.92 17.71
CA ALA A 109 9.12 10.40 17.29
C ALA A 109 9.24 10.66 15.78
N VAL A 110 8.48 9.93 14.95
CA VAL A 110 8.41 10.11 13.49
C VAL A 110 7.30 11.08 13.13
N ARG A 111 6.14 10.95 13.77
CA ARG A 111 4.99 11.85 13.57
C ARG A 111 5.29 13.32 13.87
N ASN A 112 6.15 13.60 14.85
CA ASN A 112 6.53 14.97 15.21
C ASN A 112 7.51 15.61 14.19
N LYS A 113 8.01 14.83 13.21
CA LYS A 113 8.90 15.32 12.14
C LYS A 113 8.11 15.37 10.83
N PRO A 114 7.49 16.52 10.47
CA PRO A 114 6.53 16.61 9.37
C PRO A 114 7.14 16.23 8.01
N LEU A 115 8.42 16.55 7.78
CA LEU A 115 9.13 16.18 6.56
C LEU A 115 9.21 14.66 6.39
N ILE A 116 9.60 13.93 7.44
CA ILE A 116 9.77 12.47 7.40
C ILE A 116 8.41 11.78 7.25
N HIS A 117 7.41 12.24 8.02
CA HIS A 117 6.06 11.69 7.94
C HIS A 117 5.43 11.90 6.56
N SER A 118 5.59 13.08 5.98
CA SER A 118 5.08 13.38 4.63
C SER A 118 5.81 12.58 3.55
N SER A 119 7.13 12.41 3.67
CA SER A 119 7.90 11.59 2.74
C SER A 119 7.48 10.12 2.79
N ILE A 120 7.33 9.54 3.99
CA ILE A 120 6.88 8.14 4.16
C ILE A 120 5.46 7.95 3.62
N SER A 121 4.56 8.90 3.91
CA SER A 121 3.16 8.84 3.46
C SER A 121 3.02 8.85 1.94
N PHE A 122 3.98 9.44 1.22
CA PHE A 122 4.00 9.44 -0.25
C PHE A 122 4.78 8.24 -0.81
N LEU A 123 5.98 7.97 -0.27
CA LEU A 123 6.87 6.93 -0.77
C LEU A 123 6.28 5.53 -0.61
N ALA A 124 5.69 5.21 0.54
CA ALA A 124 5.19 3.86 0.79
C ALA A 124 4.10 3.44 -0.24
N PRO A 125 3.03 4.23 -0.46
CA PRO A 125 2.03 3.88 -1.47
C PRO A 125 2.57 3.89 -2.91
N THR A 126 3.57 4.73 -3.24
CA THR A 126 4.20 4.66 -4.58
C THR A 126 4.96 3.36 -4.81
N VAL A 127 5.72 2.89 -3.80
CA VAL A 127 6.44 1.62 -3.88
C VAL A 127 5.45 0.46 -3.97
N CYS A 128 4.36 0.49 -3.20
CA CYS A 128 3.30 -0.51 -3.27
C CYS A 128 2.62 -0.54 -4.64
N LEU A 129 2.32 0.63 -5.23
CA LEU A 129 1.74 0.73 -6.56
C LEU A 129 2.66 0.13 -7.63
N ILE A 130 3.96 0.46 -7.58
CA ILE A 130 4.95 -0.10 -8.52
C ILE A 130 5.03 -1.62 -8.34
N ALA A 131 5.10 -2.12 -7.10
CA ALA A 131 5.12 -3.55 -6.82
C ALA A 131 3.87 -4.26 -7.35
N GLY A 132 2.68 -3.67 -7.19
CA GLY A 132 1.42 -4.20 -7.73
C GLY A 132 1.40 -4.24 -9.27
N LEU A 133 1.88 -3.19 -9.93
CA LEU A 133 2.01 -3.13 -11.39
C LEU A 133 3.01 -4.16 -11.92
N VAL A 134 4.16 -4.30 -11.25
CA VAL A 134 5.18 -5.29 -11.60
C VAL A 134 4.61 -6.70 -11.44
N GLY A 135 4.04 -7.03 -10.28
CA GLY A 135 3.43 -8.35 -10.04
C GLY A 135 2.34 -8.71 -11.06
N THR A 136 1.47 -7.75 -11.38
CA THR A 136 0.40 -7.94 -12.37
C THR A 136 0.95 -8.06 -13.79
N SER A 137 1.96 -7.27 -14.16
CA SER A 137 2.56 -7.30 -15.50
C SER A 137 3.36 -8.58 -15.76
N PHE A 138 4.04 -9.14 -14.76
CA PHE A 138 4.67 -10.47 -14.90
C PHE A 138 3.62 -11.55 -15.15
N PHE A 139 2.46 -11.47 -14.50
CA PHE A 139 1.40 -12.43 -14.74
C PHE A 139 0.83 -12.33 -16.17
N TYR A 140 0.38 -11.15 -16.58
CA TYR A 140 -0.26 -10.98 -17.90
C TYR A 140 0.74 -10.92 -19.07
N GLY A 141 1.95 -10.42 -18.84
CA GLY A 141 3.00 -10.31 -19.85
C GLY A 141 3.71 -11.62 -20.14
N VAL A 142 3.99 -12.44 -19.13
CA VAL A 142 4.62 -13.76 -19.33
C VAL A 142 3.59 -14.78 -19.81
N ASN A 143 2.32 -14.65 -19.40
CA ASN A 143 1.22 -15.49 -19.89
C ASN A 143 0.82 -15.22 -21.35
N SER A 144 1.51 -14.32 -22.07
CA SER A 144 1.32 -14.16 -23.52
C SER A 144 1.99 -15.28 -24.35
N SER A 145 2.82 -16.14 -23.74
CA SER A 145 3.43 -17.27 -24.43
C SER A 145 2.58 -18.53 -24.28
N ASN A 146 1.89 -18.93 -25.35
CA ASN A 146 0.98 -20.09 -25.39
C ASN A 146 1.64 -21.47 -25.18
N SER A 147 2.96 -21.53 -24.94
CA SER A 147 3.73 -22.79 -24.94
C SER A 147 4.26 -23.23 -23.58
N VAL A 148 4.06 -22.44 -22.51
CA VAL A 148 4.59 -22.77 -21.17
C VAL A 148 3.49 -22.70 -20.12
N SER A 149 3.33 -23.77 -19.35
CA SER A 149 2.35 -23.81 -18.26
C SER A 149 2.90 -23.09 -17.02
N SER A 150 2.09 -22.22 -16.43
CA SER A 150 2.37 -21.60 -15.12
C SER A 150 1.81 -22.44 -13.97
N LEU A 151 2.24 -22.14 -12.75
CA LEU A 151 1.78 -22.80 -11.51
C LEU A 151 0.26 -22.71 -11.34
N GLN A 152 -0.33 -21.57 -11.71
CA GLN A 152 -1.77 -21.37 -11.68
C GLN A 152 -2.49 -22.20 -12.76
N SER A 153 -2.07 -22.09 -14.03
CA SER A 153 -2.77 -22.77 -15.13
C SER A 153 -2.70 -24.29 -14.96
N TRP A 154 -1.55 -24.82 -14.54
CA TRP A 154 -1.38 -26.24 -14.29
C TRP A 154 -2.22 -26.74 -13.11
N SER A 155 -2.14 -26.08 -11.95
CA SER A 155 -2.92 -26.50 -10.77
C SER A 155 -4.43 -26.41 -11.01
N CYS A 156 -4.89 -25.44 -11.79
CA CYS A 156 -6.29 -25.33 -12.16
C CYS A 156 -6.73 -26.37 -13.20
N GLN A 157 -5.88 -26.73 -14.16
CA GLN A 157 -6.17 -27.79 -15.14
C GLN A 157 -6.42 -29.14 -14.45
N TRP A 158 -5.65 -29.44 -13.41
CA TRP A 158 -5.75 -30.70 -12.66
C TRP A 158 -6.62 -30.58 -11.39
N SER A 159 -7.36 -29.48 -11.22
CA SER A 159 -8.16 -29.22 -10.02
C SER A 159 -9.30 -30.22 -9.79
N SER A 160 -9.72 -30.95 -10.83
CA SER A 160 -10.71 -32.03 -10.74
C SER A 160 -10.16 -33.33 -10.16
N ILE A 161 -8.83 -33.49 -10.09
CA ILE A 161 -8.19 -34.68 -9.52
C ILE A 161 -7.99 -34.48 -8.01
N ASN A 162 -8.71 -35.27 -7.22
CA ASN A 162 -8.53 -35.31 -5.77
C ASN A 162 -7.34 -36.20 -5.41
N MET A 163 -6.28 -35.58 -4.91
CA MET A 163 -5.12 -36.29 -4.36
C MET A 163 -5.27 -36.44 -2.85
N SER A 164 -4.97 -37.63 -2.31
CA SER A 164 -4.91 -37.88 -0.86
C SER A 164 -3.60 -37.40 -0.23
N VAL A 165 -2.58 -37.13 -1.06
CA VAL A 165 -1.27 -36.62 -0.70
C VAL A 165 -1.01 -35.29 -1.39
N LYS A 166 -0.13 -34.45 -0.83
CA LYS A 166 0.27 -33.18 -1.45
C LYS A 166 0.88 -33.46 -2.85
N PRO A 167 0.53 -32.68 -3.90
CA PRO A 167 -0.22 -31.43 -3.93
C PRO A 167 -1.75 -31.59 -4.03
N TYR A 168 -2.49 -30.83 -3.21
CA TYR A 168 -3.95 -30.71 -3.32
C TYR A 168 -4.33 -29.70 -4.41
N TRP A 169 -4.49 -30.17 -5.66
CA TRP A 169 -4.67 -29.31 -6.84
C TRP A 169 -5.81 -28.30 -6.74
N SER A 170 -6.95 -28.70 -6.19
CA SER A 170 -8.11 -27.83 -6.02
C SER A 170 -7.84 -26.66 -5.06
N THR A 171 -7.07 -26.89 -4.00
CA THR A 171 -6.62 -25.86 -3.05
C THR A 171 -5.61 -24.93 -3.70
N LEU A 172 -4.58 -25.47 -4.36
CA LEU A 172 -3.56 -24.67 -5.06
C LEU A 172 -4.17 -23.75 -6.14
N CYS A 173 -5.16 -24.24 -6.89
CA CYS A 173 -5.86 -23.43 -7.88
C CYS A 173 -6.63 -22.26 -7.23
N LYS A 174 -7.27 -22.49 -6.08
CA LYS A 174 -7.98 -21.43 -5.36
C LYS A 174 -7.00 -20.40 -4.78
N GLU A 175 -5.93 -20.85 -4.14
CA GLU A 175 -4.91 -19.98 -3.57
C GLU A 175 -4.24 -19.10 -4.61
N SER A 176 -3.84 -19.68 -5.75
CA SER A 176 -3.24 -18.92 -6.85
C SER A 176 -4.20 -17.89 -7.47
N LYS A 177 -5.49 -18.24 -7.63
CA LYS A 177 -6.53 -17.27 -8.06
C LYS A 177 -6.72 -16.14 -7.05
N VAL A 178 -6.80 -16.45 -5.76
CA VAL A 178 -6.95 -15.45 -4.70
C VAL A 178 -5.75 -14.50 -4.68
N ALA A 179 -4.53 -15.03 -4.76
CA ALA A 179 -3.30 -14.22 -4.83
C ALA A 179 -3.34 -13.23 -6.01
N LEU A 180 -3.74 -13.69 -7.19
CA LEU A 180 -3.86 -12.85 -8.38
C LEU A 180 -4.94 -11.78 -8.20
N TYR A 181 -6.15 -12.16 -7.81
CA TYR A 181 -7.26 -11.21 -7.67
C TYR A 181 -6.98 -10.12 -6.64
N LEU A 182 -6.38 -10.49 -5.50
CA LEU A 182 -5.97 -9.53 -4.49
C LEU A 182 -4.86 -8.59 -5.00
N THR A 183 -3.91 -9.11 -5.79
CA THR A 183 -2.84 -8.28 -6.38
C THR A 183 -3.40 -7.25 -7.36
N VAL A 184 -4.38 -7.65 -8.19
CA VAL A 184 -5.05 -6.73 -9.10
C VAL A 184 -5.87 -5.67 -8.34
N MET A 185 -6.54 -6.06 -7.25
CA MET A 185 -7.30 -5.13 -6.40
C MET A 185 -6.41 -4.18 -5.59
N LEU A 186 -5.14 -4.52 -5.32
CA LEU A 186 -4.20 -3.60 -4.67
C LEU A 186 -3.92 -2.36 -5.51
N ILE A 187 -3.91 -2.46 -6.85
CA ILE A 187 -3.60 -1.32 -7.73
C ILE A 187 -4.57 -0.15 -7.52
N PRO A 188 -5.91 -0.29 -7.66
CA PRO A 188 -6.83 0.82 -7.41
C PRO A 188 -6.80 1.27 -5.95
N LEU A 189 -6.54 0.37 -5.00
CA LEU A 189 -6.42 0.73 -3.59
C LEU A 189 -5.25 1.69 -3.36
N GLU A 190 -4.06 1.40 -3.90
CA GLU A 190 -2.88 2.26 -3.78
C GLU A 190 -3.08 3.61 -4.51
N VAL A 191 -3.80 3.63 -5.64
CA VAL A 191 -4.16 4.87 -6.34
C VAL A 191 -5.03 5.75 -5.44
N ILE A 192 -6.01 5.19 -4.73
CA ILE A 192 -6.85 5.94 -3.78
C ILE A 192 -6.00 6.45 -2.60
N ILE A 193 -5.11 5.63 -2.06
CA ILE A 193 -4.20 6.02 -0.97
C ILE A 193 -3.29 7.19 -1.41
N LEU A 194 -2.71 7.14 -2.62
CA LEU A 194 -1.92 8.24 -3.16
C LEU A 194 -2.77 9.48 -3.43
N GLY A 195 -3.97 9.31 -3.98
CA GLY A 195 -4.91 10.40 -4.24
C GLY A 195 -5.25 11.19 -2.97
N THR A 196 -5.45 10.50 -1.85
CA THR A 196 -5.65 11.17 -0.56
C THR A 196 -4.41 11.94 -0.09
N VAL A 197 -3.17 11.52 -0.46
CA VAL A 197 -1.92 12.25 -0.05
C VAL A 197 -1.84 13.54 -0.83
N ALA A 198 -1.98 13.40 -2.15
CA ALA A 198 -1.90 14.50 -3.08
C ALA A 198 -2.97 15.55 -2.77
N PHE A 199 -4.19 15.10 -2.45
CA PHE A 199 -5.27 16.00 -2.05
C PHE A 199 -4.95 16.76 -0.76
N GLY A 200 -4.44 16.09 0.28
CA GLY A 200 -4.01 16.73 1.52
C GLY A 200 -2.94 17.79 1.29
N ALA A 201 -1.86 17.44 0.55
CA ALA A 201 -0.78 18.37 0.24
C ALA A 201 -1.25 19.56 -0.61
N PHE A 202 -2.21 19.36 -1.51
CA PHE A 202 -2.77 20.44 -2.33
C PHE A 202 -3.62 21.41 -1.52
N VAL A 203 -4.39 20.91 -0.54
CA VAL A 203 -5.18 21.75 0.38
C VAL A 203 -4.25 22.58 1.27
N GLU A 204 -3.20 21.99 1.83
CA GLU A 204 -2.21 22.71 2.64
C GLU A 204 -1.54 23.83 1.85
N LYS A 205 -1.08 23.56 0.63
CA LYS A 205 -0.49 24.58 -0.25
C LYS A 205 -1.45 25.74 -0.53
N LYS A 206 -2.73 25.45 -0.79
CA LYS A 206 -3.75 26.50 -1.01
C LYS A 206 -3.98 27.35 0.23
N GLN A 207 -3.96 26.75 1.42
CA GLN A 207 -4.13 27.49 2.66
C GLN A 207 -2.93 28.41 2.96
N VAL A 208 -1.70 27.94 2.76
CA VAL A 208 -0.48 28.77 2.92
C VAL A 208 -0.52 29.99 2.00
N VAL A 209 -0.85 29.78 0.71
CA VAL A 209 -0.95 30.88 -0.27
C VAL A 209 -2.05 31.87 0.10
N TYR A 210 -3.20 31.39 0.58
CA TYR A 210 -4.28 32.26 1.04
C TYR A 210 -3.89 33.09 2.26
N HIS A 211 -3.15 32.48 3.20
CA HIS A 211 -2.70 33.15 4.42
C HIS A 211 -1.64 34.21 4.13
N GLU A 212 -0.68 33.94 3.24
CA GLU A 212 0.29 34.95 2.76
C GLU A 212 -0.41 36.12 2.06
N ARG A 213 -1.42 35.84 1.23
CA ARG A 213 -2.16 36.89 0.51
C ARG A 213 -2.99 37.80 1.43
N LYS A 214 -3.51 37.27 2.54
CA LYS A 214 -4.18 38.06 3.58
C LYS A 214 -3.22 38.78 4.52
N GLY A 215 -2.05 38.18 4.77
CA GLY A 215 -1.03 38.70 5.68
C GLY A 215 -0.09 39.74 5.06
N SER A 216 -0.09 39.92 3.73
CA SER A 216 0.69 40.95 3.04
C SER A 216 -0.10 42.27 3.03
N PRO A 217 0.21 43.26 3.87
CA PRO A 217 -0.40 44.58 3.82
C PRO A 217 0.33 45.35 2.72
N ALA A 218 0.00 45.08 1.46
CA ALA A 218 0.50 45.86 0.34
C ALA A 218 -0.52 46.93 -0.05
N MET A 219 -0.22 48.14 0.41
CA MET A 219 -0.57 49.46 -0.14
C MET A 219 -2.06 49.86 -0.12
N SER A 220 -2.45 50.50 0.99
CA SER A 220 -3.25 51.72 0.93
C SER A 220 -2.39 52.92 1.32
#